data_AF-A0A1C5KSC4-F1
#
_entry.id   AF-A0A1C5KSC4-F1
#
_cell.length_a   1.000
_cell.length_b   1.000
_cell.length_c   1.000
_cell.angle_alpha   90.00
_cell.angle_beta   90.00
_cell.angle_gamma   90.00
#
_symmetry.space_group_name_H-M   'P 1'
#
loop_
_entity.id
_entity.type
_entity.pdbx_description
1 polymer ?
#
loop_
_entity_poly.entity_id
_entity_poly.type
_entity_poly.pdbx_seq_one_letter_code
_entity_poly.pdbx_strand_id
1 'polypeptide(L)'
;MCVKEKVDDFNQNPTKQIWDLYKESEKISKTPLKELLNKEATNTTIDEVYLRLCDLCEYGYELDQINDYQRIFWFIYNFNGETGNGGVEQFLYNCHDQVDITLQTLQNVHLENSTLYLAESKEICPEKIEMYSNDEITEKLNQKDDTYYDESEKECNAFLLQYLKENKEHFMKES
;
A
#
# COMPACT_ATOMS: atom_id res chain seq x y z
N MET A 1 -1.05 51.75 20.14
CA MET A 1 -0.30 50.74 19.35
C MET A 1 -1.23 49.57 19.12
N CYS A 2 -1.83 49.46 17.94
CA CYS A 2 -2.51 48.24 17.51
C CYS A 2 -1.46 47.32 16.88
N VAL A 3 -1.26 46.16 17.47
CA VAL A 3 -0.46 45.08 16.89
C VAL A 3 -1.30 44.51 15.75
N LYS A 4 -0.94 44.82 14.50
CA LYS A 4 -1.40 44.03 13.35
C LYS A 4 -0.67 42.70 13.44
N GLU A 5 -1.39 41.70 13.93
CA GLU A 5 -0.98 40.31 13.81
C GLU A 5 -0.74 39.98 12.34
N LYS A 6 0.38 39.31 12.09
CA LYS A 6 0.78 38.79 10.79
C LYS A 6 -0.26 37.75 10.34
N VAL A 7 -1.14 38.16 9.44
CA VAL A 7 -1.93 37.24 8.62
C VAL A 7 -1.18 37.06 7.30
N ASP A 8 -0.02 36.42 7.37
CA ASP A 8 0.78 36.04 6.21
C ASP A 8 1.30 34.63 6.44
N ASP A 9 0.43 33.63 6.27
CA ASP A 9 0.87 32.25 5.99
C ASP A 9 -0.16 31.37 5.27
N PHE A 10 -1.34 31.89 4.91
CA PHE A 10 -2.40 31.13 4.22
C PHE A 10 -2.45 31.37 2.69
N ASN A 11 -1.32 31.71 2.07
CA ASN A 11 -1.25 31.92 0.62
C ASN A 11 -0.29 30.95 -0.07
N GLN A 12 -0.33 29.66 0.32
CA GLN A 12 0.34 28.61 -0.45
C GLN A 12 -0.57 28.20 -1.60
N ASN A 13 -0.09 28.37 -2.84
CA ASN A 13 -0.79 27.94 -4.05
C ASN A 13 -0.94 26.40 -4.03
N PRO A 14 -2.16 25.83 -3.96
CA PRO A 14 -2.38 24.39 -3.87
C PRO A 14 -1.71 23.62 -5.03
N THR A 15 -1.66 24.24 -6.21
CA THR A 15 -1.00 23.69 -7.39
C THR A 15 0.50 23.49 -7.16
N LYS A 16 1.15 24.46 -6.50
CA LYS A 16 2.59 24.39 -6.23
C LYS A 16 2.91 23.27 -5.23
N GLN A 17 2.12 23.14 -4.16
CA GLN A 17 2.28 22.06 -3.19
C GLN A 17 2.14 20.68 -3.83
N ILE A 18 1.13 20.50 -4.68
CA ILE A 18 0.92 19.24 -5.42
C ILE A 18 2.12 18.94 -6.32
N TRP A 19 2.63 19.93 -7.07
CA TRP A 19 3.83 19.75 -7.90
C TRP A 19 5.08 19.41 -7.09
N ASP A 20 5.23 19.98 -5.90
CA ASP A 20 6.37 19.70 -5.03
C ASP A 20 6.29 18.26 -4.49
N LEU A 21 5.11 17.79 -4.09
CA LEU A 21 4.87 16.39 -3.68
C LEU A 21 5.16 15.40 -4.82
N TYR A 22 4.72 15.69 -6.05
CA TYR A 22 5.02 14.84 -7.21
C TYR A 22 6.52 14.70 -7.46
N LYS A 23 7.27 15.82 -7.40
CA LYS A 23 8.73 15.80 -7.60
C LYS A 23 9.44 15.03 -6.49
N GLU A 24 8.95 15.12 -5.26
CA GLU A 24 9.49 14.37 -4.14
C GLU A 24 9.26 12.86 -4.32
N SER A 25 8.03 12.46 -4.68
CA SER A 25 7.70 11.07 -4.99
C SER A 25 8.54 10.52 -6.15
N GLU A 26 8.71 11.28 -7.23
CA GLU A 26 9.54 10.89 -8.38
C GLU A 26 11.01 10.70 -7.98
N LYS A 27 11.53 11.60 -7.15
CA LYS A 27 12.89 11.47 -6.63
C LYS A 27 13.06 10.21 -5.77
N ILE A 28 12.09 9.93 -4.90
CA ILE A 28 12.10 8.73 -4.04
C ILE A 28 12.02 7.46 -4.88
N SER A 29 11.10 7.40 -5.84
CA SER A 29 10.88 6.22 -6.68
C SER A 29 12.09 5.88 -7.55
N LYS A 30 12.97 6.86 -7.84
CA LYS A 30 14.25 6.67 -8.54
C LYS A 30 15.46 6.48 -7.62
N THR A 31 15.29 6.54 -6.30
CA THR A 31 16.38 6.33 -5.34
C THR A 31 16.77 4.84 -5.31
N PRO A 32 18.07 4.48 -5.35
CA PRO A 32 18.49 3.08 -5.29
C PRO A 32 17.99 2.38 -4.02
N LEU A 33 17.46 1.16 -4.14
CA LEU A 33 16.96 0.38 -2.99
C LEU A 33 17.99 0.28 -1.87
N LYS A 34 19.27 0.09 -2.21
CA LYS A 34 20.37 0.04 -1.23
C LYS A 34 20.44 1.29 -0.35
N GLU A 35 20.20 2.47 -0.91
CA GLU A 35 20.22 3.73 -0.14
C GLU A 35 19.04 3.81 0.83
N LEU A 36 17.85 3.39 0.38
CA LEU A 36 16.65 3.34 1.21
C LEU A 36 16.81 2.32 2.34
N LEU A 37 17.33 1.13 2.05
CA LEU A 37 17.51 0.03 3.01
C LEU A 37 18.61 0.32 4.04
N ASN A 38 19.55 1.22 3.76
CA ASN A 38 20.55 1.66 4.73
C ASN A 38 19.96 2.56 5.84
N LYS A 39 18.75 3.09 5.65
CA LYS A 39 18.03 3.85 6.68
C LYS A 39 17.53 2.92 7.79
N GLU A 40 17.22 3.52 8.94
CA GLU A 40 16.45 2.83 9.97
C GLU A 40 15.08 2.46 9.42
N ALA A 41 14.63 1.23 9.66
CA ALA A 41 13.31 0.81 9.22
C ALA A 41 12.24 1.51 10.06
N THR A 42 11.48 2.38 9.40
CA THR A 42 10.39 3.20 9.91
C THR A 42 9.25 3.18 8.89
N ASN A 43 8.05 3.65 9.24
CA ASN A 43 6.93 3.73 8.29
C ASN A 43 7.32 4.55 7.04
N THR A 44 8.03 5.66 7.21
CA THR A 44 8.54 6.46 6.08
C THR A 44 9.44 5.64 5.15
N THR A 45 10.32 4.81 5.69
CA THR A 45 11.19 3.96 4.86
C THR A 45 10.41 2.84 4.17
N ILE A 46 9.35 2.32 4.79
CA ILE A 46 8.44 1.36 4.16
C ILE A 46 7.77 2.01 2.93
N ASP A 47 7.25 3.23 3.07
CA ASP A 47 6.63 3.98 1.98
C ASP A 47 7.62 4.25 0.84
N GLU A 48 8.84 4.68 1.17
CA GLU A 48 9.89 4.94 0.18
C GLU A 48 10.29 3.66 -0.58
N VAL A 49 10.43 2.54 0.12
CA VAL A 49 10.74 1.24 -0.50
C VAL A 49 9.59 0.80 -1.41
N TYR A 50 8.34 0.95 -0.99
CA TYR A 50 7.18 0.66 -1.83
C TYR A 50 7.19 1.50 -3.11
N LEU A 51 7.39 2.81 -3.02
CA LEU A 51 7.46 3.69 -4.19
C LEU A 51 8.57 3.27 -5.16
N ARG A 52 9.72 2.84 -4.64
CA ARG A 52 10.80 2.31 -5.47
C ARG A 52 10.43 0.99 -6.14
N LEU A 53 9.74 0.10 -5.45
CA LEU A 53 9.27 -1.16 -6.03
C LEU A 53 8.21 -0.91 -7.12
N CYS A 54 7.28 0.02 -6.90
CA CYS A 54 6.32 0.43 -7.92
C CYS A 54 7.00 0.96 -9.19
N ASP A 55 8.11 1.71 -9.07
CA ASP A 55 8.88 2.13 -10.24
C ASP A 55 9.53 0.96 -10.98
N LEU A 56 9.97 -0.07 -10.24
CA LEU A 56 10.64 -1.25 -10.80
C LEU A 56 9.66 -2.21 -11.49
N CYS A 57 8.48 -2.40 -10.93
CA CYS A 57 7.48 -3.35 -11.43
C CYS A 57 6.31 -2.68 -12.17
N GLU A 58 6.47 -1.42 -12.58
CA GLU A 58 5.43 -0.61 -13.22
C GLU A 58 4.09 -0.70 -12.46
N TYR A 59 4.09 -0.38 -11.16
CA TYR A 59 2.89 -0.43 -10.30
C TYR A 59 2.17 -1.79 -10.33
N GLY A 60 2.92 -2.88 -10.50
CA GLY A 60 2.41 -4.25 -10.46
C GLY A 60 2.05 -4.83 -11.83
N TYR A 61 2.28 -4.13 -12.94
CA TYR A 61 2.15 -4.69 -14.29
C TYR A 61 3.30 -5.65 -14.64
N GLU A 62 4.51 -5.38 -14.14
CA GLU A 62 5.75 -6.10 -14.46
C GLU A 62 6.37 -6.70 -13.17
N LEU A 63 5.59 -7.50 -12.44
CA LEU A 63 6.02 -8.10 -11.16
C LEU A 63 7.20 -9.08 -11.30
N ASP A 64 7.52 -9.55 -12.51
CA ASP A 64 8.68 -10.39 -12.77
C ASP A 64 10.01 -9.63 -12.71
N GLN A 65 9.98 -8.28 -12.74
CA GLN A 65 11.16 -7.43 -12.59
C GLN A 65 11.67 -7.34 -11.14
N ILE A 66 10.86 -7.77 -10.18
CA ILE A 66 11.21 -7.77 -8.76
C ILE A 66 11.27 -9.20 -8.21
N ASN A 67 12.18 -9.44 -7.27
CA ASN A 67 12.41 -10.76 -6.71
C ASN A 67 11.30 -11.18 -5.71
N ASP A 68 11.30 -12.45 -5.29
CA ASP A 68 10.25 -13.01 -4.42
C ASP A 68 10.06 -12.24 -3.10
N TYR A 69 11.16 -11.76 -2.49
CA TYR A 69 11.09 -11.01 -1.24
C TYR A 69 10.45 -9.64 -1.45
N GLN A 70 10.83 -8.97 -2.55
CA GLN A 70 10.25 -7.69 -2.94
C GLN A 70 8.77 -7.86 -3.29
N ARG A 71 8.38 -8.94 -3.97
CA ARG A 71 6.98 -9.24 -4.30
C ARG A 71 6.11 -9.43 -3.06
N ILE A 72 6.56 -10.20 -2.08
CA ILE A 72 5.82 -10.40 -0.82
C ILE A 72 5.54 -9.05 -0.16
N PHE A 73 6.58 -8.21 -0.04
CA PHE A 73 6.42 -6.87 0.53
C PHE A 73 5.46 -6.00 -0.29
N TRP A 74 5.59 -6.02 -1.62
CA TRP A 74 4.76 -5.23 -2.52
C TRP A 74 3.28 -5.60 -2.38
N PHE A 75 2.94 -6.90 -2.41
CA PHE A 75 1.55 -7.35 -2.27
C PHE A 75 0.93 -6.94 -0.94
N ILE A 76 1.66 -7.09 0.16
CA ILE A 76 1.16 -6.77 1.50
C ILE A 76 0.99 -5.25 1.66
N TYR A 77 1.95 -4.46 1.19
CA TYR A 77 1.83 -3.00 1.21
C TYR A 77 0.65 -2.53 0.34
N ASN A 78 0.55 -3.04 -0.90
CA ASN A 78 -0.48 -2.62 -1.83
C ASN A 78 -1.88 -2.99 -1.30
N PHE A 79 -2.06 -4.20 -0.77
CA PHE A 79 -3.30 -4.59 -0.09
C PHE A 79 -3.66 -3.62 1.04
N ASN A 80 -2.73 -3.38 1.96
CA ASN A 80 -2.94 -2.48 3.09
C ASN A 80 -3.31 -1.06 2.64
N GLY A 81 -2.60 -0.52 1.65
CA GLY A 81 -2.82 0.83 1.12
C GLY A 81 -4.17 0.98 0.41
N GLU A 82 -4.56 0.03 -0.44
CA GLU A 82 -5.86 0.06 -1.12
C GLU A 82 -7.01 -0.03 -0.11
N THR A 83 -6.92 -0.96 0.86
CA THR A 83 -7.95 -1.09 1.90
C THR A 83 -8.05 0.14 2.80
N GLY A 84 -6.92 0.79 3.12
CA GLY A 84 -6.92 2.01 3.93
C GLY A 84 -7.45 3.25 3.20
N ASN A 85 -7.43 3.24 1.87
CA ASN A 85 -7.89 4.37 1.05
C ASN A 85 -9.39 4.30 0.74
N GLY A 86 -9.90 3.12 0.41
CA GLY A 86 -11.29 2.96 -0.06
C GLY A 86 -11.93 1.63 0.32
N GLY A 87 -11.40 0.96 1.34
CA GLY A 87 -11.90 -0.34 1.80
C GLY A 87 -11.51 -1.49 0.88
N VAL A 88 -11.96 -2.69 1.23
CA VAL A 88 -11.67 -3.89 0.46
C VAL A 88 -12.27 -3.85 -0.95
N GLU A 89 -13.35 -3.11 -1.14
CA GLU A 89 -13.94 -2.90 -2.47
C GLU A 89 -12.95 -2.22 -3.42
N GLN A 90 -12.20 -1.22 -2.95
CA GLN A 90 -11.18 -0.55 -3.75
C GLN A 90 -10.10 -1.55 -4.21
N PHE A 91 -9.62 -2.39 -3.29
CA PHE A 91 -8.63 -3.42 -3.61
C PHE A 91 -9.16 -4.43 -4.63
N LEU A 92 -10.39 -4.94 -4.44
CA LEU A 92 -11.01 -5.91 -5.37
C LEU A 92 -11.19 -5.34 -6.78
N TYR A 93 -11.44 -4.03 -6.90
CA TYR A 93 -11.57 -3.35 -8.18
C TYR A 93 -10.22 -3.04 -8.85
N ASN A 94 -9.33 -2.33 -8.14
CA ASN A 94 -8.05 -1.88 -8.67
C ASN A 94 -7.08 -3.03 -8.92
N CYS A 95 -7.11 -4.04 -8.04
CA CYS A 95 -6.14 -5.13 -8.01
C CYS A 95 -6.79 -6.49 -8.33
N HIS A 96 -7.89 -6.50 -9.09
CA HIS A 96 -8.66 -7.71 -9.40
C HIS A 96 -7.79 -8.92 -9.82
N ASP A 97 -6.86 -8.69 -10.76
CA ASP A 97 -5.99 -9.74 -11.30
C ASP A 97 -4.95 -10.26 -10.28
N GLN A 98 -4.77 -9.53 -9.17
CA GLN A 98 -3.81 -9.81 -8.10
C GLN A 98 -4.47 -10.36 -6.83
N VAL A 99 -5.80 -10.48 -6.78
CA VAL A 99 -6.54 -10.92 -5.58
C VAL A 99 -6.07 -12.29 -5.10
N ASP A 100 -5.96 -13.26 -6.01
CA ASP A 100 -5.61 -14.65 -5.65
C ASP A 100 -4.18 -14.79 -5.14
N ILE A 101 -3.24 -14.13 -5.81
CA ILE A 101 -1.83 -14.18 -5.40
C ILE A 101 -1.59 -13.39 -4.12
N THR A 102 -2.33 -12.31 -3.90
CA THR A 102 -2.30 -11.55 -2.64
C THR A 102 -2.84 -12.41 -1.50
N LEU A 103 -3.99 -13.06 -1.69
CA LEU A 103 -4.56 -13.97 -0.69
C LEU A 103 -3.59 -15.11 -0.35
N GLN A 104 -2.99 -15.74 -1.36
CA GLN A 104 -1.98 -16.77 -1.15
C GLN A 104 -0.76 -16.23 -0.38
N THR A 105 -0.33 -15.00 -0.67
CA THR A 105 0.79 -14.36 0.01
C THR A 105 0.47 -14.14 1.48
N LEU A 106 -0.69 -13.57 1.81
CA LEU A 106 -1.15 -13.37 3.18
C LEU A 106 -1.18 -14.68 3.98
N GLN A 107 -1.67 -15.76 3.36
CA GLN A 107 -1.68 -17.10 3.94
C GLN A 107 -0.26 -17.63 4.21
N ASN A 108 0.64 -17.50 3.24
CA ASN A 108 2.01 -18.00 3.32
C ASN A 108 2.83 -17.29 4.41
N VAL A 109 2.54 -16.01 4.68
CA VAL A 109 3.21 -15.22 5.72
C VAL A 109 2.44 -15.16 7.04
N HIS A 110 1.35 -15.92 7.15
CA HIS A 110 0.53 -16.06 8.37
C HIS A 110 -0.06 -14.75 8.89
N LEU A 111 -0.57 -13.89 8.00
CA LEU A 111 -1.37 -12.72 8.37
C LEU A 111 -2.85 -13.12 8.42
N GLU A 112 -3.29 -13.60 9.59
CA GLU A 112 -4.57 -14.30 9.75
C GLU A 112 -5.77 -13.36 9.56
N ASN A 113 -5.71 -12.16 10.13
CA ASN A 113 -6.81 -11.19 10.02
C ASN A 113 -6.94 -10.70 8.57
N SER A 114 -5.82 -10.33 7.95
CA SER A 114 -5.79 -9.92 6.54
C SER A 114 -6.22 -11.06 5.60
N THR A 115 -5.86 -12.31 5.91
CA THR A 115 -6.30 -13.48 5.14
C THR A 115 -7.81 -13.65 5.18
N LEU A 116 -8.42 -13.62 6.38
CA LEU A 116 -9.87 -13.74 6.53
C LEU A 116 -10.60 -12.58 5.85
N TYR A 117 -10.08 -11.38 6.03
CA TYR A 117 -10.62 -10.17 5.42
C TYR A 117 -10.72 -10.28 3.90
N LEU A 118 -9.63 -10.64 3.22
CA LEU A 118 -9.63 -10.77 1.76
C LEU A 118 -10.43 -11.99 1.30
N ALA A 119 -10.29 -13.14 1.97
CA ALA A 119 -11.00 -14.37 1.59
C ALA A 119 -12.53 -14.18 1.62
N GLU A 120 -13.07 -13.66 2.73
CA GLU A 120 -14.51 -13.46 2.89
C GLU A 120 -15.03 -12.36 1.96
N SER A 121 -14.24 -11.31 1.71
CA SER A 121 -14.62 -10.24 0.78
C SER A 121 -14.66 -10.73 -0.66
N LYS A 122 -13.72 -11.59 -1.06
CA LYS A 122 -13.71 -12.23 -2.37
C LYS A 122 -14.94 -13.13 -2.59
N GLU A 123 -15.45 -13.80 -1.55
CA GLU A 123 -16.68 -14.60 -1.65
C GLU A 123 -17.91 -13.73 -1.94
N ILE A 124 -17.94 -12.49 -1.42
CA ILE A 124 -19.00 -11.52 -1.66
C ILE A 124 -18.95 -10.98 -3.10
N CYS A 125 -17.74 -10.67 -3.59
CA CYS A 125 -17.53 -10.09 -4.92
C CYS A 125 -16.44 -10.86 -5.69
N PRO A 126 -16.79 -12.01 -6.29
CA PRO A 126 -15.81 -12.87 -6.98
C PRO A 126 -15.39 -12.35 -8.36
N GLU A 127 -16.20 -11.49 -8.98
CA GLU A 127 -15.94 -10.90 -10.29
C GLU A 127 -15.55 -9.43 -10.17
N LYS A 128 -14.80 -8.91 -11.16
CA LYS A 128 -14.54 -7.47 -11.24
C LYS A 128 -15.83 -6.74 -11.58
N ILE A 129 -16.30 -5.92 -10.66
CA ILE A 129 -17.39 -4.98 -10.89
C ILE A 129 -16.88 -3.56 -10.71
N GLU A 130 -17.51 -2.60 -11.38
CA GLU A 130 -17.24 -1.18 -11.14
C GLU A 130 -17.52 -0.85 -9.67
N MET A 131 -16.59 -0.13 -9.04
CA MET A 131 -16.69 0.26 -7.64
C MET A 131 -17.96 1.09 -7.40
N TYR A 132 -18.70 0.77 -6.33
CA TYR A 132 -19.97 1.38 -5.95
C TYR A 132 -21.10 1.24 -6.98
N SER A 133 -20.96 0.33 -7.95
CA SER A 133 -22.02 0.07 -8.93
C SER A 133 -23.15 -0.80 -8.39
N ASN A 134 -22.93 -1.47 -7.26
CA ASN A 134 -23.91 -2.37 -6.64
C ASN A 134 -23.99 -2.13 -5.12
N ASP A 135 -25.03 -1.41 -4.70
CA ASP A 135 -25.27 -1.05 -3.30
C ASP A 135 -25.30 -2.27 -2.35
N GLU A 136 -25.82 -3.42 -2.78
CA GLU A 136 -25.89 -4.62 -1.93
C GLU A 136 -24.50 -5.22 -1.70
N ILE A 137 -23.64 -5.21 -2.72
CA ILE A 137 -22.27 -5.70 -2.60
C ILE A 137 -21.45 -4.73 -1.75
N THR A 138 -21.52 -3.43 -2.06
CA THR A 138 -20.84 -2.38 -1.30
C THR A 138 -21.19 -2.43 0.18
N GLU A 139 -22.47 -2.55 0.53
CA GLU A 139 -22.89 -2.65 1.95
C GLU A 139 -22.29 -3.87 2.65
N LYS A 140 -22.23 -5.03 1.98
CA LYS A 140 -21.63 -6.25 2.55
C LYS A 140 -20.11 -6.12 2.70
N LEU A 141 -19.44 -5.45 1.76
CA LEU A 141 -18.00 -5.21 1.84
C LEU A 141 -17.66 -4.18 2.93
N ASN A 142 -18.45 -3.12 3.09
CA ASN A 142 -18.30 -2.17 4.20
C ASN A 142 -18.42 -2.86 5.57
N GLN A 143 -19.33 -3.83 5.70
CA GLN A 143 -19.42 -4.64 6.93
C GLN A 143 -18.16 -5.46 7.19
N LYS A 144 -17.42 -5.87 6.15
CA LYS A 144 -16.11 -6.52 6.29
C LYS A 144 -15.04 -5.53 6.69
N ASP A 145 -15.04 -4.33 6.14
CA ASP A 145 -14.15 -3.24 6.55
C ASP A 145 -14.33 -2.96 8.05
N ASP A 146 -15.56 -2.77 8.52
CA ASP A 146 -15.90 -2.56 9.94
C ASP A 146 -15.44 -3.72 10.85
N THR A 147 -15.40 -4.94 10.32
CA THR A 147 -15.06 -6.14 11.10
C THR A 147 -13.55 -6.34 11.20
N TYR A 148 -12.80 -6.11 10.12
CA TYR A 148 -11.43 -6.60 9.98
C TYR A 148 -10.37 -5.50 9.79
N TYR A 149 -10.74 -4.31 9.30
CA TYR A 149 -9.76 -3.31 8.83
C TYR A 149 -8.75 -2.95 9.92
N ASP A 150 -9.20 -2.56 11.11
CA ASP A 150 -8.31 -2.10 12.19
C ASP A 150 -7.24 -3.14 12.59
N GLU A 151 -7.61 -4.42 12.61
CA GLU A 151 -6.67 -5.49 12.98
C GLU A 151 -5.80 -5.91 11.80
N SER A 152 -6.35 -5.92 10.58
CA SER A 152 -5.59 -6.15 9.34
C SER A 152 -4.53 -5.06 9.13
N GLU A 153 -4.86 -3.79 9.36
CA GLU A 153 -3.93 -2.67 9.20
C GLU A 153 -2.76 -2.79 10.19
N LYS A 154 -3.04 -3.07 11.46
CA LYS A 154 -2.00 -3.28 12.48
C LYS A 154 -1.10 -4.47 12.14
N GLU A 155 -1.71 -5.57 11.71
CA GLU A 155 -1.01 -6.80 11.32
C GLU A 155 -0.08 -6.56 10.13
N CYS A 156 -0.58 -5.96 9.05
CA CYS A 156 0.20 -5.59 7.86
C CYS A 156 1.35 -4.63 8.20
N ASN A 157 1.08 -3.56 8.96
CA ASN A 157 2.10 -2.57 9.33
C ASN A 157 3.21 -3.19 10.19
N ALA A 158 2.85 -4.03 11.17
CA ALA A 158 3.81 -4.74 12.00
C ALA A 158 4.67 -5.70 11.16
N PHE A 159 4.03 -6.45 10.26
CA PHE A 159 4.72 -7.35 9.34
C PHE A 159 5.71 -6.59 8.44
N LEU A 160 5.27 -5.54 7.73
CA LEU A 160 6.10 -4.80 6.77
C LEU A 160 7.36 -4.23 7.45
N LEU A 161 7.20 -3.69 8.66
CA LEU A 161 8.31 -3.16 9.44
C LEU A 161 9.32 -4.25 9.82
N GLN A 162 8.84 -5.39 10.30
CA GLN A 162 9.70 -6.50 10.69
C GLN A 162 10.36 -7.16 9.47
N TYR A 163 9.57 -7.40 8.43
CA TYR A 163 10.01 -8.02 7.19
C TYR A 163 11.13 -7.24 6.53
N LEU A 164 11.02 -5.91 6.48
CA LEU A 164 12.07 -5.05 5.93
C LEU A 164 13.34 -5.10 6.77
N LYS A 165 13.24 -5.20 8.11
CA LYS A 165 14.42 -5.31 9.00
C LYS A 165 15.16 -6.63 8.78
N GLU A 166 14.45 -7.73 8.65
CA GLU A 166 15.01 -9.08 8.55
C GLU A 166 15.55 -9.40 7.16
N ASN A 167 14.95 -8.82 6.10
CA ASN A 167 15.21 -9.24 4.73
C ASN A 167 15.97 -8.21 3.88
N LYS A 168 16.60 -7.20 4.49
CA LYS A 168 17.35 -6.13 3.77
C LYS A 168 18.31 -6.67 2.72
N GLU A 169 19.06 -7.72 3.04
CA GLU A 169 20.03 -8.32 2.10
C GLU A 169 19.36 -8.97 0.89
N HIS A 170 18.19 -9.58 1.08
CA HIS A 170 17.44 -10.23 0.02
C HIS A 170 16.81 -9.21 -0.94
N PHE A 171 16.47 -8.01 -0.46
CA PHE A 171 16.00 -6.92 -1.32
C PHE A 171 17.09 -6.35 -2.23
N MET A 172 18.37 -6.56 -1.89
CA MET A 172 19.51 -6.05 -2.67
C MET A 172 20.02 -7.03 -3.73
N LYS A 173 19.56 -8.29 -3.73
CA LYS A 173 19.93 -9.26 -4.76
C LYS A 173 19.10 -8.97 -6.01
N GLU A 174 19.79 -8.46 -7.04
CA GLU A 174 19.23 -8.34 -8.39
C GLU A 174 18.87 -9.73 -8.93
N SER A 175 17.73 -9.79 -9.60
CA SER A 175 17.19 -10.96 -10.32
C SER A 175 18.15 -11.43 -11.43
#